data_AF-A0A955FSS0-F1
#
_entry.id   AF-A0A955FSS0-F1
#
_cell.length_a   1.000
_cell.length_b   1.000
_cell.length_c   1.000
_cell.angle_alpha   90.00
_cell.angle_beta   90.00
_cell.angle_gamma   90.00
#
_symmetry.space_group_name_H-M   'P 1'
#
loop_
_entity.id
_entity.type
_entity.pdbx_description
1 polymer ?
#
loop_
_entity_poly.entity_id
_entity_poly.type
_entity_poly.pdbx_seq_one_letter_code
_entity_poly.pdbx_strand_id
1 'polypeptide(L)'
;KEVDLSWIEFLLGFKLNMLTIHCRTAKQMSKVPAQWQYMDEIRRLRDAISPTTLLVLNGDVMTKQQGRELAEQYKLDGVMIGRGVFHDPFVFAEASPWATLSDEQRKELYAKHVKLFADTWSDAERKLRTLNKFCKVYIEGFPGAKELRERLMTANSTDELLTLLK
;
A
#
# COMPACT_ATOMS: atom_id res chain seq x y z
N LYS A 1 12.20 -11.28 23.17
CA LYS A 1 12.86 -12.27 22.29
C LYS A 1 13.58 -11.46 21.22
N GLU A 2 14.89 -11.61 21.12
CA GLU A 2 15.71 -10.91 20.12
C GLU A 2 15.27 -11.33 18.70
N VAL A 3 15.31 -10.39 17.75
CA VAL A 3 14.96 -10.67 16.36
C VAL A 3 16.15 -11.34 15.69
N ASP A 4 15.92 -12.50 15.09
CA ASP A 4 16.94 -13.23 14.35
C ASP A 4 17.17 -12.60 12.98
N LEU A 5 18.40 -12.11 12.74
CA LEU A 5 18.81 -11.47 11.48
C LEU A 5 19.58 -12.41 10.54
N SER A 6 19.80 -13.68 10.92
CA SER A 6 20.58 -14.64 10.12
C SER A 6 19.99 -14.85 8.71
N TRP A 7 18.67 -14.76 8.58
CA TRP A 7 18.01 -14.82 7.28
C TRP A 7 18.33 -13.63 6.38
N ILE A 8 18.44 -12.44 6.95
CA ILE A 8 18.82 -11.23 6.20
C ILE A 8 20.27 -11.33 5.75
N GLU A 9 21.16 -11.78 6.63
CA GLU A 9 22.56 -12.06 6.30
C GLU A 9 22.69 -13.07 5.17
N PHE A 10 21.96 -14.19 5.24
CA PHE A 10 21.91 -15.19 4.18
C PHE A 10 21.49 -14.57 2.83
N LEU A 11 20.43 -13.76 2.80
CA LEU A 11 19.97 -13.09 1.58
C LEU A 11 20.99 -12.10 1.02
N LEU A 12 21.68 -11.36 1.88
CA LEU A 12 22.71 -10.39 1.46
C LEU A 12 23.91 -11.07 0.80
N GLY A 13 24.22 -12.32 1.15
CA GLY A 13 25.26 -13.13 0.51
C GLY A 13 25.07 -13.32 -1.00
N PHE A 14 23.83 -13.20 -1.50
CA PHE A 14 23.50 -13.31 -2.92
C PHE A 14 23.69 -12.00 -3.70
N LYS A 15 24.02 -10.89 -3.04
CA LYS A 15 24.24 -9.57 -3.67
C LYS A 15 23.06 -9.12 -4.56
N LEU A 16 21.87 -9.16 -3.97
CA LEU A 16 20.62 -8.74 -4.63
C LEU A 16 20.70 -7.27 -5.08
N ASN A 17 19.99 -6.90 -6.15
CA ASN A 17 19.90 -5.49 -6.53
C ASN A 17 19.15 -4.65 -5.49
N MET A 18 18.17 -5.26 -4.81
CA MET A 18 17.33 -4.59 -3.82
C MET A 18 16.79 -5.60 -2.81
N LEU A 19 16.72 -5.20 -1.54
CA LEU A 19 16.09 -5.92 -0.45
C LEU A 19 15.05 -5.02 0.23
N THR A 20 13.78 -5.41 0.20
CA THR A 20 12.72 -4.75 0.96
C THR A 20 12.46 -5.50 2.25
N ILE A 21 12.47 -4.80 3.39
CA ILE A 21 12.21 -5.39 4.70
C ILE A 21 10.90 -4.83 5.26
N HIS A 22 9.91 -5.70 5.48
CA HIS A 22 8.81 -5.36 6.37
C HIS A 22 9.29 -5.52 7.82
N CYS A 23 9.31 -4.46 8.61
CA CYS A 23 9.81 -4.48 10.00
C CYS A 23 8.86 -5.17 11.01
N ARG A 24 8.39 -6.37 10.67
CA ARG A 24 7.64 -7.28 11.54
C ARG A 24 8.04 -8.70 11.24
N THR A 25 8.05 -9.53 12.27
CA THR A 25 8.17 -10.97 12.10
C THR A 25 6.88 -11.54 11.51
N ALA A 26 6.97 -12.68 10.81
CA ALA A 26 5.80 -13.36 10.26
C ALA A 26 4.72 -13.66 11.34
N LYS A 27 5.14 -14.03 12.56
CA LYS A 27 4.23 -14.33 13.68
C LYS A 27 3.46 -13.12 14.20
N GLN A 28 4.05 -11.92 14.09
CA GLN A 28 3.41 -10.67 14.50
C GLN A 28 2.25 -10.28 13.56
N MET A 29 2.29 -10.69 12.29
CA MET A 29 1.32 -10.26 11.27
C MET A 29 1.13 -8.74 11.30
N SER A 30 -0.10 -8.22 11.36
CA SER A 30 -0.38 -6.79 11.56
C SER A 30 -0.84 -6.46 13.00
N LYS A 31 -0.50 -7.30 13.99
CA LYS A 31 -0.99 -7.18 15.37
C LYS A 31 -0.23 -6.17 16.23
N VAL A 32 0.95 -5.73 15.79
CA VAL A 32 1.82 -4.80 16.52
C VAL A 32 2.40 -3.76 15.57
N PRO A 33 2.87 -2.59 16.05
CA PRO A 33 3.58 -1.64 15.21
C PRO A 33 4.81 -2.26 14.52
N ALA A 34 5.12 -1.79 13.32
CA ALA A 34 6.37 -2.10 12.64
C ALA A 34 7.54 -1.51 13.43
N GLN A 35 8.57 -2.31 13.67
CA GLN A 35 9.71 -1.97 14.51
C GLN A 35 10.84 -1.41 13.64
N TRP A 36 10.69 -0.17 13.18
CA TRP A 36 11.63 0.47 12.25
C TRP A 36 13.06 0.57 12.80
N GLN A 37 13.24 0.58 14.12
CA GLN A 37 14.55 0.69 14.76
C GLN A 37 15.53 -0.42 14.36
N TYR A 38 15.06 -1.57 13.88
CA TYR A 38 15.95 -2.63 13.37
C TYR A 38 16.62 -2.26 12.03
N MET A 39 16.14 -1.24 11.31
CA MET A 39 16.74 -0.82 10.05
C MET A 39 18.17 -0.33 10.22
N ASP A 40 18.53 0.24 11.38
CA ASP A 40 19.92 0.64 11.66
C ASP A 40 20.87 -0.54 11.64
N GLU A 41 20.51 -1.64 12.31
CA GLU A 41 21.30 -2.86 12.38
C GLU A 41 21.34 -3.58 11.02
N ILE A 42 20.18 -3.69 10.37
CA ILE A 42 20.07 -4.30 9.03
C ILE A 42 20.90 -3.53 8.00
N ARG A 43 20.91 -2.19 8.05
CA ARG A 43 21.74 -1.37 7.17
C ARG A 43 23.22 -1.63 7.41
N ARG A 44 23.67 -1.74 8.67
CA ARG A 44 25.08 -2.09 8.98
C ARG A 44 25.45 -3.47 8.42
N LEU A 45 24.56 -4.46 8.53
CA LEU A 45 24.75 -5.78 7.92
C LEU A 45 24.84 -5.69 6.39
N ARG A 46 23.93 -4.96 5.74
CA ARG A 46 23.96 -4.71 4.29
C ARG A 46 25.28 -4.07 3.89
N ASP A 47 25.70 -3.01 4.56
CA ASP A 47 26.94 -2.29 4.22
C ASP A 47 28.19 -3.18 4.33
N ALA A 48 28.21 -4.11 5.29
CA ALA A 48 29.33 -5.04 5.48
C ALA A 48 29.35 -6.18 4.45
N ILE A 49 28.19 -6.74 4.10
CA ILE A 49 28.09 -7.96 3.27
C ILE A 49 27.90 -7.63 1.78
N SER A 50 27.04 -6.65 1.49
CA SER A 50 26.65 -6.28 0.13
C SER A 50 26.31 -4.78 0.02
N PRO A 51 27.32 -3.89 0.06
CA PRO A 51 27.13 -2.44 0.12
C PRO A 51 26.37 -1.84 -1.07
N THR A 52 26.27 -2.58 -2.19
CA THR A 52 25.54 -2.15 -3.38
C THR A 52 24.08 -2.58 -3.40
N THR A 53 23.62 -3.44 -2.47
CA THR A 53 22.22 -3.88 -2.41
C THR A 53 21.36 -2.73 -1.92
N LEU A 54 20.41 -2.22 -2.72
CA LEU A 54 19.50 -1.17 -2.25
C LEU A 54 18.60 -1.67 -1.12
N LEU A 55 18.42 -0.89 -0.06
CA LEU A 55 17.65 -1.27 1.12
C LEU A 55 16.39 -0.42 1.24
N VAL A 56 15.22 -1.06 1.20
CA VAL A 56 13.91 -0.41 1.22
C VAL A 56 13.14 -0.81 2.47
N LEU A 57 12.67 0.17 3.24
CA LEU A 57 11.83 -0.07 4.42
C LEU A 57 10.36 -0.27 4.02
N ASN A 58 9.69 -1.24 4.64
CA ASN A 58 8.25 -1.42 4.59
C ASN A 58 7.66 -1.64 6.00
N GLY A 59 6.36 -1.35 6.11
CA GLY A 59 5.57 -1.56 7.32
C GLY A 59 5.20 -0.24 7.99
N ASP A 60 3.91 -0.03 8.21
CA ASP A 60 3.32 1.16 8.87
C ASP A 60 3.69 2.54 8.31
N VAL A 61 4.29 2.60 7.11
CA VAL A 61 4.43 3.86 6.38
C VAL A 61 3.07 4.23 5.77
N MET A 62 2.50 5.34 6.20
CA MET A 62 1.15 5.78 5.84
C MET A 62 1.15 6.95 4.85
N THR A 63 2.21 7.75 4.82
CA THR A 63 2.34 8.91 3.92
C THR A 63 3.71 8.95 3.27
N LYS A 64 3.81 9.61 2.10
CA LYS A 64 5.10 9.85 1.44
C LYS A 64 6.05 10.68 2.29
N GLN A 65 5.55 11.66 3.03
CA GLN A 65 6.35 12.48 3.94
C GLN A 65 6.99 11.63 5.03
N GLN A 66 6.20 10.83 5.75
CA GLN A 66 6.72 9.89 6.75
C GLN A 66 7.74 8.93 6.13
N GLY A 67 7.47 8.49 4.91
CA GLY A 67 8.40 7.69 4.12
C GLY A 67 9.77 8.35 3.91
N ARG A 68 9.77 9.63 3.52
CA ARG A 68 11.00 10.43 3.35
C ARG A 68 11.74 10.61 4.68
N GLU A 69 11.04 10.95 5.74
CA GLU A 69 11.61 11.13 7.08
C GLU A 69 12.28 9.84 7.58
N LEU A 70 11.63 8.68 7.39
CA LEU A 70 12.19 7.39 7.77
C LEU A 70 13.39 7.00 6.91
N ALA A 71 13.33 7.25 5.59
CA ALA A 71 14.46 6.98 4.71
C ALA A 71 15.69 7.82 5.08
N GLU A 72 15.49 9.10 5.42
CA GLU A 72 16.55 9.99 5.88
C GLU A 72 17.10 9.56 7.24
N GLN A 73 16.21 9.33 8.21
CA GLN A 73 16.57 8.92 9.58
C GLN A 73 17.45 7.65 9.57
N TYR A 74 17.04 6.62 8.83
CA TYR A 74 17.72 5.33 8.79
C TYR A 74 18.72 5.20 7.63
N LYS A 75 18.95 6.26 6.84
CA LYS A 75 19.85 6.29 5.67
C LYS A 75 19.59 5.14 4.69
N LEU A 76 18.32 5.01 4.28
CA LEU A 76 17.83 3.96 3.40
C LEU A 76 17.68 4.46 1.96
N ASP A 77 17.68 3.53 1.01
CA ASP A 77 17.55 3.82 -0.42
C ASP A 77 16.09 4.08 -0.82
N GLY A 78 15.14 3.70 0.02
CA GLY A 78 13.73 4.04 -0.19
C GLY A 78 12.78 3.45 0.85
N VAL A 79 11.49 3.69 0.60
CA VAL A 79 10.39 3.11 1.36
C VAL A 79 9.31 2.54 0.44
N MET A 80 8.63 1.52 0.92
CA MET A 80 7.46 0.93 0.26
C MET A 80 6.23 1.21 1.11
N ILE A 81 5.23 1.87 0.52
CA ILE A 81 3.94 2.15 1.16
C ILE A 81 2.95 1.07 0.75
N GLY A 82 2.46 0.33 1.74
CA GLY A 82 1.41 -0.67 1.56
C GLY A 82 0.05 -0.09 1.89
N ARG A 83 -0.34 -0.14 3.17
CA ARG A 83 -1.69 0.23 3.62
C ARG A 83 -2.06 1.69 3.40
N GLY A 84 -1.09 2.60 3.31
CA GLY A 84 -1.35 4.03 3.04
C GLY A 84 -2.25 4.27 1.83
N VAL A 85 -2.14 3.45 0.78
CA VAL A 85 -2.97 3.59 -0.44
C VAL A 85 -4.47 3.37 -0.19
N PHE A 86 -4.84 2.67 0.88
CA PHE A 86 -6.25 2.46 1.26
C PHE A 86 -6.82 3.61 2.10
N HIS A 87 -5.98 4.52 2.57
CA HIS A 87 -6.41 5.74 3.25
C HIS A 87 -6.38 6.94 2.30
N ASP A 88 -5.42 6.94 1.37
CA ASP A 88 -5.24 8.00 0.39
C ASP A 88 -4.75 7.38 -0.95
N PRO A 89 -5.61 7.32 -1.99
CA PRO A 89 -5.21 6.86 -3.32
C PRO A 89 -4.07 7.69 -3.95
N PHE A 90 -3.88 8.92 -3.50
CA PHE A 90 -2.84 9.85 -3.94
C PHE A 90 -1.63 9.88 -3.00
N VAL A 91 -1.45 8.87 -2.13
CA VAL A 91 -0.36 8.84 -1.13
C VAL A 91 1.05 9.10 -1.69
N PHE A 92 1.27 8.85 -2.99
CA PHE A 92 2.56 9.08 -3.67
C PHE A 92 2.70 10.46 -4.34
N ALA A 93 1.63 11.26 -4.40
CA ALA A 93 1.68 12.64 -4.90
C ALA A 93 2.54 13.53 -3.97
N GLU A 94 3.14 14.60 -4.50
CA GLU A 94 3.80 15.61 -3.65
C GLU A 94 2.80 16.32 -2.74
N ALA A 95 1.62 16.65 -3.29
CA ALA A 95 0.48 17.16 -2.53
C ALA A 95 -0.74 16.33 -2.90
N SER A 96 -1.29 15.61 -1.92
CA SER A 96 -2.50 14.82 -2.12
C SER A 96 -3.74 15.72 -2.09
N PRO A 97 -4.60 15.69 -3.14
CA PRO A 97 -5.87 16.39 -3.12
C PRO A 97 -6.96 15.64 -2.34
N TRP A 98 -6.68 14.44 -1.84
CA TRP A 98 -7.68 13.49 -1.37
C TRP A 98 -8.61 14.02 -0.27
N ALA A 99 -8.03 14.75 0.69
CA ALA A 99 -8.76 15.34 1.80
C ALA A 99 -9.75 16.43 1.36
N THR A 100 -9.52 17.05 0.19
CA THR A 100 -10.33 18.16 -0.33
C THR A 100 -11.28 17.76 -1.46
N LEU A 101 -11.23 16.51 -1.93
CA LEU A 101 -12.14 16.04 -2.96
C LEU A 101 -13.58 16.00 -2.44
N SER A 102 -14.53 16.45 -3.26
CA SER A 102 -15.95 16.25 -3.01
C SER A 102 -16.35 14.77 -3.16
N ASP A 103 -17.53 14.43 -2.66
CA ASP A 103 -18.08 13.08 -2.77
C ASP A 103 -18.27 12.66 -4.23
N GLU A 104 -18.71 13.59 -5.08
CA GLU A 104 -18.84 13.38 -6.53
C GLU A 104 -17.48 13.09 -7.17
N GLN A 105 -16.44 13.86 -6.83
CA GLN A 105 -15.09 13.63 -7.34
C GLN A 105 -14.53 12.26 -6.89
N ARG A 106 -14.85 11.83 -5.67
CA ARG A 106 -14.48 10.49 -5.16
C ARG A 106 -15.22 9.39 -5.92
N LYS A 107 -16.52 9.55 -6.19
CA LYS A 107 -17.31 8.61 -7.02
C LYS A 107 -16.78 8.53 -8.45
N GLU A 108 -16.46 9.68 -9.07
CA GLU A 108 -15.86 9.75 -10.41
C GLU A 108 -14.51 9.04 -10.46
N LEU A 109 -13.67 9.23 -9.44
CA LEU A 109 -12.39 8.54 -9.34
C LEU A 109 -12.57 7.02 -9.19
N TYR A 110 -13.56 6.57 -8.42
CA TYR A 110 -13.88 5.15 -8.35
C TYR A 110 -14.41 4.61 -9.68
N ALA A 111 -15.27 5.36 -10.39
CA ALA A 111 -15.75 4.99 -11.71
C ALA A 111 -14.58 4.87 -12.71
N LYS A 112 -13.58 5.76 -12.64
CA LYS A 112 -12.34 5.64 -13.41
C LYS A 112 -11.58 4.35 -13.07
N HIS A 113 -11.46 3.99 -11.80
CA HIS A 113 -10.83 2.74 -11.38
C HIS A 113 -11.59 1.51 -11.91
N VAL A 114 -12.92 1.52 -11.87
CA VAL A 114 -13.76 0.44 -12.43
C VAL A 114 -13.55 0.29 -13.94
N LYS A 115 -13.49 1.40 -14.69
CA LYS A 115 -13.19 1.38 -16.14
C LYS A 115 -11.81 0.78 -16.41
N LEU A 116 -10.77 1.27 -15.73
CA LEU A 116 -9.42 0.74 -15.88
C LEU A 116 -9.35 -0.76 -15.53
N PHE A 117 -10.11 -1.20 -14.54
CA PHE A 117 -10.21 -2.63 -14.21
C PHE A 117 -10.79 -3.44 -15.36
N ALA A 118 -11.90 -2.98 -15.96
CA ALA A 118 -12.56 -3.62 -17.09
C ALA A 118 -11.65 -3.66 -18.34
N ASP A 119 -10.91 -2.57 -18.58
CA ASP A 119 -10.00 -2.45 -19.72
C ASP A 119 -8.74 -3.30 -19.57
N THR A 120 -8.32 -3.58 -18.32
CA THR A 120 -7.07 -4.30 -18.03
C THR A 120 -7.28 -5.80 -17.91
N TRP A 121 -8.41 -6.24 -17.33
CA TRP A 121 -8.62 -7.62 -16.96
C TRP A 121 -9.90 -8.18 -17.57
N SER A 122 -9.80 -9.40 -18.11
CA SER A 122 -10.98 -10.21 -18.35
C SER A 122 -11.52 -10.81 -17.04
N ASP A 123 -12.81 -11.16 -17.01
CA ASP A 123 -13.44 -11.82 -15.85
C ASP A 123 -12.76 -13.14 -15.45
N ALA A 124 -12.12 -13.82 -16.41
CA ALA A 124 -11.37 -15.05 -16.19
C ALA A 124 -10.06 -14.83 -15.41
N GLU A 125 -9.41 -13.67 -15.61
CA GLU A 125 -8.13 -13.33 -14.98
C GLU A 125 -8.33 -12.70 -13.60
N ARG A 126 -9.37 -11.86 -13.47
CA ARG A 126 -9.59 -11.10 -12.25
C ARG A 126 -11.06 -10.97 -11.92
N LYS A 127 -11.44 -11.53 -10.77
CA LYS A 127 -12.82 -11.43 -10.26
C LYS A 127 -13.16 -10.00 -9.87
N LEU A 128 -14.33 -9.54 -10.32
CA LEU A 128 -14.96 -8.25 -9.97
C LEU A 128 -14.90 -7.92 -8.47
N ARG A 129 -15.16 -8.92 -7.60
CA ARG A 129 -15.15 -8.76 -6.14
C ARG A 129 -13.83 -8.21 -5.57
N THR A 130 -12.73 -8.25 -6.34
CA THR A 130 -11.47 -7.59 -5.96
C THR A 130 -11.66 -6.07 -5.76
N LEU A 131 -12.59 -5.45 -6.48
CA LEU A 131 -12.89 -4.01 -6.35
C LEU A 131 -13.55 -3.67 -5.01
N ASN A 132 -14.20 -4.62 -4.33
CA ASN A 132 -14.90 -4.36 -3.07
C ASN A 132 -13.98 -3.81 -1.97
N LYS A 133 -12.69 -4.21 -1.94
CA LYS A 133 -11.74 -3.66 -0.96
C LYS A 133 -11.41 -2.19 -1.23
N PHE A 134 -11.48 -1.77 -2.49
CA PHE A 134 -11.23 -0.39 -2.90
C PHE A 134 -12.48 0.48 -2.79
N CYS A 135 -13.67 -0.08 -3.00
CA CYS A 135 -14.94 0.63 -2.84
C CYS A 135 -15.05 1.37 -1.50
N LYS A 136 -14.54 0.77 -0.41
CA LYS A 136 -14.53 1.40 0.92
C LYS A 136 -13.70 2.67 0.99
N VAL A 137 -12.65 2.77 0.18
CA VAL A 137 -11.75 3.93 0.13
C VAL A 137 -12.50 5.11 -0.50
N TYR A 138 -13.23 4.89 -1.59
CA TYR A 138 -13.89 5.97 -2.31
C TYR A 138 -15.28 6.33 -1.77
N ILE A 139 -16.00 5.34 -1.23
CA ILE A 139 -17.41 5.45 -0.86
C ILE A 139 -17.54 5.40 0.67
N GLU A 140 -17.13 6.50 1.31
CA GLU A 140 -17.19 6.71 2.75
C GLU A 140 -17.33 8.19 3.13
N GLY A 141 -17.81 8.45 4.35
CA GLY A 141 -17.77 9.79 4.94
C GLY A 141 -18.91 10.74 4.57
N PHE A 142 -19.87 10.33 3.73
CA PHE A 142 -20.98 11.17 3.27
C PHE A 142 -22.37 10.54 3.44
N PRO A 143 -23.46 11.35 3.47
CA PRO A 143 -24.83 10.84 3.57
C PRO A 143 -25.17 9.86 2.44
N GLY A 144 -25.66 8.66 2.78
CA GLY A 144 -25.98 7.62 1.81
C GLY A 144 -24.79 6.77 1.33
N ALA A 145 -23.57 7.04 1.81
CA ALA A 145 -22.38 6.28 1.40
C ALA A 145 -22.48 4.79 1.76
N LYS A 146 -23.11 4.45 2.89
CA LYS A 146 -23.26 3.05 3.32
C LYS A 146 -24.16 2.27 2.37
N GLU A 147 -25.34 2.81 2.08
CA GLU A 147 -26.35 2.23 1.20
C GLU A 147 -25.82 2.08 -0.23
N LEU A 148 -25.14 3.12 -0.73
CA LEU A 148 -24.48 3.08 -2.04
C LEU A 148 -23.40 1.97 -2.07
N ARG A 149 -22.56 1.91 -1.05
CA ARG A 149 -21.49 0.90 -0.96
C ARG A 149 -22.04 -0.52 -0.88
N GLU A 150 -23.13 -0.76 -0.16
CA GLU A 150 -23.79 -2.07 -0.11
C GLU A 150 -24.24 -2.52 -1.51
N ARG A 151 -24.90 -1.62 -2.25
CA ARG A 151 -25.32 -1.89 -3.65
C ARG A 151 -24.12 -2.17 -4.57
N LEU A 152 -23.07 -1.36 -4.46
CA LEU A 152 -21.85 -1.54 -5.26
C LEU A 152 -21.16 -2.87 -4.96
N MET A 153 -21.10 -3.29 -3.69
CA MET A 153 -20.44 -4.55 -3.30
C MET A 153 -21.20 -5.80 -3.75
N THR A 154 -22.49 -5.68 -4.07
CA THR A 154 -23.34 -6.76 -4.59
C THR A 154 -23.50 -6.76 -6.11
N ALA A 155 -22.93 -5.78 -6.81
CA ALA A 155 -22.99 -5.70 -8.27
C ALA A 155 -22.27 -6.90 -8.91
N ASN A 156 -22.77 -7.31 -10.07
CA ASN A 156 -22.33 -8.51 -10.79
C ASN A 156 -21.54 -8.19 -12.07
N SER A 157 -21.47 -6.93 -12.48
CA SER A 157 -20.65 -6.48 -13.61
C SER A 157 -20.04 -5.10 -13.38
N THR A 158 -19.02 -4.76 -14.19
CA THR A 158 -18.45 -3.41 -14.23
C THR A 158 -19.45 -2.38 -14.77
N ASP A 159 -20.32 -2.75 -15.72
CA ASP A 159 -21.39 -1.88 -16.23
C ASP A 159 -22.42 -1.52 -15.15
N GLU A 160 -22.78 -2.50 -14.30
CA GLU A 160 -23.67 -2.27 -13.16
C GLU A 160 -23.02 -1.31 -12.16
N LEU A 161 -21.74 -1.52 -11.82
CA LEU A 161 -20.99 -0.59 -10.97
C LEU A 161 -20.98 0.84 -11.54
N LEU A 162 -20.71 1.00 -12.83
CA LEU A 162 -20.67 2.30 -13.48
C LEU A 162 -22.04 2.98 -13.54
N THR A 163 -23.11 2.20 -13.63
CA THR A 163 -24.49 2.73 -13.57
C THR A 163 -24.84 3.20 -12.17
N LEU A 164 -24.42 2.47 -11.13
CA LEU A 164 -24.65 2.82 -9.72
C LEU A 164 -23.85 4.06 -9.26
N LEU A 165 -22.75 4.40 -9.96
CA LEU A 165 -21.88 5.54 -9.63
C LEU A 165 -22.26 6.85 -10.33
N LYS A 166 -23.24 6.83 -11.23
CA LYS A 166 -23.86 8.02 -11.81
C LYS A 166 -24.89 8.60 -10.85
#